data_AF-A0A5D4H8I3-F1
#
_entry.id   AF-A0A5D4H8I3-F1
#
_cell.length_a   1.000
_cell.length_b   1.000
_cell.length_c   1.000
_cell.angle_alpha   90.00
_cell.angle_beta   90.00
_cell.angle_gamma   90.00
#
_symmetry.space_group_name_H-M   'P 1'
#
loop_
_entity.id
_entity.type
_entity.pdbx_description
1 polymer ?
#
loop_
_entity_poly.entity_id
_entity_poly.type
_entity_poly.pdbx_seq_one_letter_code
_entity_poly.pdbx_strand_id
1 'polypeptide(L)'
;MLYLVENIKCLRAKIRRSQRQLANDLGITRTRYSKYEYGMAEPPIEILVKIAKYYGVSVDELISVDLRHIILQEGSNLLEREL
;
A
#
# COMPACT_ATOMS: atom_id res chain seq x y z
N MET A 1 -5.05 8.92 -9.58
CA MET A 1 -3.71 8.45 -9.14
C MET A 1 -3.34 7.21 -9.93
N LEU A 2 -2.09 7.07 -10.41
CA LEU A 2 -1.72 6.06 -11.42
C LEU A 2 -1.61 4.63 -10.86
N TYR A 3 -1.03 4.46 -9.67
CA TYR A 3 -0.74 3.14 -9.09
C TYR A 3 -1.27 2.93 -7.67
N LEU A 4 -2.03 3.88 -7.12
CA LEU A 4 -2.46 3.86 -5.72
C LEU A 4 -3.15 2.54 -5.34
N VAL A 5 -4.13 2.10 -6.13
CA VAL A 5 -4.98 0.94 -5.83
C VAL A 5 -4.15 -0.33 -5.76
N GLU A 6 -3.31 -0.52 -6.77
CA GLU A 6 -2.38 -1.63 -6.90
C GLU A 6 -1.37 -1.65 -5.75
N ASN A 7 -0.81 -0.48 -5.43
CA ASN A 7 0.21 -0.32 -4.40
C ASN A 7 -0.34 -0.63 -3.00
N ILE A 8 -1.44 -0.02 -2.57
CA ILE A 8 -1.98 -0.25 -1.22
C ILE A 8 -2.44 -1.70 -1.02
N LYS A 9 -2.98 -2.33 -2.07
CA LYS A 9 -3.35 -3.74 -2.04
C LYS A 9 -2.12 -4.64 -1.91
N CYS A 10 -1.07 -4.37 -2.69
CA CYS A 10 0.18 -5.13 -2.67
C CYS A 10 0.90 -5.00 -1.32
N LEU A 11 1.08 -3.77 -0.84
CA LEU A 11 1.71 -3.46 0.43
C LEU A 11 0.97 -4.10 1.61
N ARG A 12 -0.37 -4.04 1.63
CA ARG A 12 -1.18 -4.72 2.64
C ARG A 12 -0.99 -6.23 2.61
N ALA A 13 -0.94 -6.84 1.42
CA ALA A 13 -0.73 -8.27 1.26
C ALA A 13 0.67 -8.71 1.71
N LYS A 14 1.73 -7.91 1.42
CA LYS A 14 3.13 -8.16 1.83
C LYS A 14 3.23 -8.35 3.35
N ILE A 15 2.52 -7.53 4.12
CA ILE A 15 2.52 -7.60 5.60
C ILE A 15 1.39 -8.47 6.19
N ARG A 16 0.67 -9.21 5.34
CA ARG A 16 -0.41 -10.15 5.73
C ARG A 16 -1.51 -9.53 6.61
N ARG A 17 -1.84 -8.24 6.39
CA ARG A 17 -2.93 -7.57 7.11
C ARG A 17 -4.26 -7.70 6.39
N SER A 18 -5.34 -7.91 7.13
CA SER A 18 -6.70 -7.76 6.60
C SER A 18 -7.05 -6.28 6.38
N GLN A 19 -8.03 -6.01 5.50
CA GLN A 19 -8.55 -4.64 5.31
C GLN A 19 -9.06 -4.02 6.61
N ARG A 20 -9.61 -4.84 7.53
CA ARG A 20 -10.09 -4.37 8.84
C ARG A 20 -8.92 -3.93 9.72
N GLN A 21 -7.88 -4.75 9.84
CA GLN A 21 -6.71 -4.41 10.66
C GLN A 21 -6.04 -3.13 10.16
N LEU A 22 -5.80 -3.02 8.85
CA LEU A 22 -5.19 -1.81 8.30
C LEU A 22 -6.08 -0.58 8.46
N ALA A 23 -7.40 -0.71 8.27
CA ALA A 23 -8.31 0.40 8.52
C ALA A 23 -8.26 0.88 9.98
N ASN A 24 -8.20 -0.06 10.93
CA ASN A 24 -8.04 0.26 12.35
C ASN A 24 -6.72 0.99 12.61
N ASP A 25 -5.61 0.52 12.04
CA ASP A 25 -4.29 1.14 12.18
C ASP A 25 -4.27 2.57 11.62
N LEU A 26 -5.01 2.82 10.53
CA LEU A 26 -5.15 4.14 9.89
C LEU A 26 -6.17 5.05 10.60
N GLY A 27 -6.94 4.51 11.54
CA GLY A 27 -8.03 5.22 12.24
C GLY A 27 -9.22 5.54 11.33
N ILE A 28 -9.56 4.64 10.41
CA ILE A 28 -10.71 4.76 9.51
C ILE A 28 -11.58 3.50 9.53
N THR A 29 -12.80 3.59 9.00
CA THR A 29 -13.67 2.41 8.90
C THR A 29 -13.16 1.47 7.81
N ARG A 30 -13.37 0.15 7.99
CA ARG A 30 -13.07 -0.87 6.98
C ARG A 30 -13.70 -0.54 5.62
N THR A 31 -14.96 -0.10 5.61
CA THR A 31 -15.68 0.26 4.39
C THR A 31 -15.00 1.42 3.66
N ARG A 32 -14.53 2.44 4.39
CA ARG A 32 -13.82 3.58 3.81
C ARG A 32 -12.50 3.13 3.18
N TYR A 33 -11.71 2.33 3.90
CA TYR A 33 -10.47 1.76 3.36
C TYR A 33 -10.73 0.88 2.12
N SER A 34 -11.77 0.04 2.16
CA SER A 34 -12.14 -0.84 1.04
C SER A 34 -12.47 -0.04 -0.23
N LYS A 35 -13.16 1.11 -0.12
CA LYS A 35 -13.42 1.97 -1.28
C LYS A 35 -12.13 2.46 -1.93
N TYR A 36 -11.11 2.77 -1.14
CA TYR A 36 -9.79 3.17 -1.66
C TYR A 36 -9.08 2.01 -2.36
N GLU A 37 -9.05 0.83 -1.74
CA GLU A 37 -8.40 -0.37 -2.31
C GLU A 37 -9.11 -0.95 -3.54
N TYR A 38 -10.35 -0.54 -3.81
CA TYR A 38 -11.08 -0.91 -5.03
C TYR A 38 -11.25 0.24 -6.03
N GLY A 39 -10.61 1.40 -5.79
CA GLY A 39 -10.73 2.55 -6.67
C GLY A 39 -12.12 3.19 -6.72
N MET A 40 -13.00 2.86 -5.77
CA MET A 40 -14.38 3.36 -5.68
C MET A 40 -14.47 4.75 -5.04
N ALA A 41 -13.38 5.23 -4.44
CA ALA A 41 -13.26 6.59 -3.92
C ALA A 41 -11.79 6.99 -3.90
N GLU A 42 -11.51 8.29 -3.98
CA GLU A 42 -10.18 8.82 -3.74
C GLU A 42 -9.97 9.12 -2.24
N PRO A 43 -8.83 8.72 -1.65
CA PRO A 43 -8.49 9.12 -0.29
C PRO A 43 -8.14 10.61 -0.24
N PRO A 44 -8.58 11.35 0.79
CA PRO A 44 -8.09 12.71 1.01
C PRO A 44 -6.59 12.67 1.38
N ILE A 45 -5.91 13.80 1.19
CA ILE A 45 -4.45 13.90 1.38
C ILE A 45 -3.97 13.41 2.76
N GLU A 46 -4.73 13.66 3.82
CA GLU A 46 -4.42 13.19 5.18
C GLU A 46 -4.35 11.65 5.25
N ILE A 47 -5.23 10.95 4.53
CA ILE A 47 -5.23 9.48 4.48
C ILE A 47 -4.07 8.98 3.61
N LEU A 48 -3.76 9.65 2.50
CA LEU A 48 -2.58 9.32 1.69
C LEU A 48 -1.30 9.43 2.52
N VAL A 49 -1.14 10.51 3.28
CA VAL A 49 0.01 10.70 4.18
C VAL A 49 0.06 9.61 5.26
N LYS A 50 -1.07 9.23 5.85
CA LYS A 50 -1.11 8.12 6.83
C LYS A 50 -0.69 6.79 6.23
N ILE A 51 -1.18 6.46 5.04
CA ILE A 51 -0.83 5.21 4.33
C ILE A 51 0.66 5.20 3.98
N ALA A 52 1.16 6.30 3.41
CA ALA A 52 2.57 6.46 3.05
C ALA A 52 3.48 6.27 4.28
N LYS A 53 3.16 6.94 5.39
CA LYS A 53 3.88 6.78 6.66
C LYS A 53 3.81 5.36 7.22
N TYR A 54 2.65 4.71 7.16
CA TYR A 54 2.46 3.34 7.65
C TYR A 54 3.37 2.35 6.92
N TYR A 55 3.59 2.55 5.62
CA TYR A 55 4.44 1.69 4.80
C TYR A 55 5.88 2.17 4.64
N GLY A 56 6.23 3.35 5.18
CA GLY A 56 7.57 3.92 5.07
C GLY A 56 7.94 4.39 3.66
N VAL A 57 6.96 4.78 2.85
CA VAL A 57 7.16 5.33 1.49
C VAL A 57 6.70 6.80 1.44
N SER A 58 7.11 7.53 0.41
CA SER A 58 6.55 8.86 0.14
C SER A 58 5.16 8.77 -0.51
N VAL A 59 4.39 9.87 -0.44
CA VAL A 59 3.09 9.94 -1.12
C VAL A 59 3.27 9.88 -2.64
N ASP A 60 4.32 10.48 -3.18
CA ASP A 60 4.62 10.44 -4.61
C ASP A 60 4.84 9.00 -5.06
N GLU A 61 5.76 8.26 -4.43
CA GLU A 61 6.00 6.85 -4.72
C GLU A 61 4.72 6.02 -4.64
N LEU A 62 3.88 6.27 -3.63
CA LEU A 62 2.63 5.56 -3.44
C LEU A 62 1.64 5.73 -4.61
N ILE A 63 1.68 6.86 -5.33
CA ILE A 63 0.67 7.19 -6.36
C ILE A 63 1.22 7.17 -7.80
N SER A 64 2.52 7.38 -7.99
CA SER A 64 3.17 7.57 -9.29
C SER A 64 4.12 6.44 -9.70
N VAL A 65 4.56 5.60 -8.75
CA VAL A 65 5.49 4.48 -8.99
C VAL A 65 4.76 3.15 -8.82
N ASP A 66 5.00 2.19 -9.71
CA ASP A 66 4.49 0.82 -9.55
C ASP A 66 5.35 0.03 -8.54
N LEU A 67 4.99 0.13 -7.26
CA LEU A 67 5.74 -0.49 -6.15
C LEU A 67 5.72 -2.01 -6.20
N ARG A 68 4.78 -2.62 -6.95
CA ARG A 68 4.72 -4.07 -7.11
C ARG A 68 6.00 -4.59 -7.78
N HIS A 69 6.51 -3.86 -8.78
CA HIS A 69 7.73 -4.24 -9.48
C HIS A 69 8.95 -4.14 -8.56
N ILE A 70 9.05 -3.10 -7.73
CA ILE A 70 10.18 -2.92 -6.81
C ILE A 70 10.21 -4.03 -5.75
N ILE A 71 9.06 -4.32 -5.13
CA ILE A 71 8.93 -5.33 -4.08
C ILE A 71 9.28 -6.73 -4.60
N LEU A 72 8.91 -7.06 -5.84
CA LEU A 72 9.23 -8.35 -6.44
C LEU A 72 10.73 -8.52 -6.70
N GLN A 73 11.43 -7.45 -7.07
CA GLN A 73 12.88 -7.48 -7.30
C GLN A 73 13.66 -7.67 -6.00
N GLU A 74 13.23 -7.06 -4.89
CA GLU A 74 13.84 -7.27 -3.56
C GLU A 74 13.79 -8.74 -3.13
N GLY A 75 12.66 -9.42 -3.34
CA GLY A 75 12.50 -10.83 -2.99
C GLY A 75 13.43 -11.75 -3.78
N SER A 76 13.63 -11.48 -5.07
CA SER A 76 14.56 -12.22 -5.93
C SER A 76 16.02 -12.02 -5.53
N ASN A 77 16.41 -10.78 -5.23
CA ASN A 77 17.79 -10.45 -4.85
C ASN A 77 18.22 -11.07 -3.50
N LEU A 78 17.27 -11.35 -2.61
CA LEU A 78 17.54 -12.02 -1.33
C LEU A 78 17.77 -13.54 -1.53
N LEU A 79 17.00 -14.18 -2.41
CA LEU A 79 17.19 -15.60 -2.76
C LEU A 79 18.54 -15.86 -3.44
N GLU A 80 19.02 -14.92 -4.26
CA GLU A 80 20.31 -15.05 -4.95
C GLU A 80 21.53 -14.84 -4.04
N ARG A 81 21.36 -14.22 -2.87
CA ARG A 81 22.45 -13.95 -1.92
C ARG A 81 22.71 -15.06 -0.92
N GLU A 82 21.81 -16.05 -0.84
CA GLU A 82 21.91 -17.20 0.06
C GLU A 82 22.46 -18.47 -0.64
N LEU A 83 22.91 -18.34 -1.90
CA LEU A 83 23.56 -19.38 -2.72
C LEU A 83 25.02 -19.02 -2.98
#